data_AF-A0A2D4JM65-F1
#
_entry.id   AF-A0A2D4JM65-F1
#
_cell.length_a   1.000
_cell.length_b   1.000
_cell.length_c   1.000
_cell.angle_alpha   90.00
_cell.angle_beta   90.00
_cell.angle_gamma   90.00
#
_symmetry.space_group_name_H-M   'P 1'
#
loop_
_entity.id
_entity.type
_entity.pdbx_description
1 polymer ?
#
loop_
_entity_poly.entity_id
_entity_poly.type
_entity_poly.pdbx_seq_one_letter_code
_entity_poly.pdbx_strand_id
1 'polypeptide(L)'
;EYLPIWRETNETSFEAGIRVQIHSQNEPPYIHQLGFGVSPGFQTFVSCQEQRLTYLPQPWGSCQASLKEEQILPGYESYSIAACRLQCEKEAVLQSCQCRMVHMPGNETICSPNVYIECADHILDTAVEDLQDRCICPMPCNLTRYGKEISMVRIPNKGSARYLARKYNRNETYIR
;
A
#
# COMPACT_ATOMS: atom_id res chain seq x y z
N GLU A 1 2.07 13.19 -19.29
CA GLU A 1 3.51 13.38 -18.99
C GLU A 1 3.68 13.40 -17.48
N TYR A 2 4.84 12.97 -16.96
CA TYR A 2 5.14 13.07 -15.54
C TYR A 2 5.49 14.52 -15.17
N LEU A 3 5.24 14.90 -13.90
CA LEU A 3 5.64 16.21 -13.40
C LEU A 3 7.17 16.31 -13.35
N PRO A 4 7.77 17.41 -13.85
CA PRO A 4 9.21 17.60 -13.76
C PRO A 4 9.62 17.76 -12.29
N ILE A 5 10.72 17.11 -11.92
CA ILE A 5 11.24 17.16 -10.55
C ILE A 5 12.23 18.31 -10.46
N TRP A 6 11.91 19.33 -9.67
CA TRP A 6 12.79 20.48 -9.41
C TRP A 6 13.41 20.44 -8.00
N ARG A 7 12.81 19.68 -7.09
CA ARG A 7 13.26 19.48 -5.70
C ARG A 7 12.76 18.13 -5.19
N GLU A 8 13.52 17.52 -4.29
CA GLU A 8 13.13 16.32 -3.57
C GLU A 8 12.05 16.64 -2.52
N THR A 9 10.95 15.88 -2.55
CA THR A 9 9.82 15.93 -1.60
C THR A 9 9.28 14.52 -1.40
N ASN A 10 8.54 14.26 -0.31
CA ASN A 10 7.93 12.94 -0.04
C ASN A 10 6.96 12.47 -1.15
N GLU A 11 6.44 13.41 -1.95
CA GLU A 11 5.50 13.16 -3.05
C GLU A 11 6.18 13.01 -4.42
N THR A 12 7.48 13.30 -4.55
CA THR A 12 8.20 13.21 -5.84
C THR A 12 9.14 12.02 -5.86
N SER A 13 9.00 11.16 -6.88
CA SER A 13 9.83 9.97 -7.07
C SER A 13 10.55 10.01 -8.42
N PHE A 14 11.79 9.53 -8.44
CA PHE A 14 12.58 9.33 -9.66
C PHE A 14 12.22 8.04 -10.42
N GLU A 15 11.30 7.24 -9.86
CA GLU A 15 10.89 5.96 -10.41
C GLU A 15 9.82 6.13 -11.50
N ALA A 16 9.93 5.35 -12.57
CA ALA A 16 8.88 5.21 -13.57
C ALA A 16 8.37 3.77 -13.58
N GLY A 17 7.07 3.60 -13.35
CA GLY A 17 6.40 2.31 -13.31
C GLY A 17 5.12 2.37 -12.51
N ILE A 18 4.66 1.20 -12.08
CA ILE A 18 3.50 1.07 -11.19
C ILE A 18 3.88 0.22 -9.98
N ARG A 19 3.25 0.48 -8.84
CA ARG A 19 3.29 -0.41 -7.68
C ARG A 19 2.00 -1.23 -7.66
N VAL A 20 2.12 -2.50 -7.28
CA VAL A 20 1.02 -3.46 -7.20
C VAL A 20 1.07 -4.16 -5.85
N GLN A 21 -0.07 -4.34 -5.20
CA GLN A 21 -0.19 -5.16 -4.00
C GLN A 21 -1.22 -6.26 -4.27
N ILE A 22 -0.89 -7.49 -3.85
CA ILE A 22 -1.82 -8.63 -3.86
C ILE A 22 -2.17 -8.92 -2.42
N HIS A 23 -3.45 -8.80 -2.07
CA HIS A 23 -3.96 -8.99 -0.71
C HIS A 23 -5.37 -9.62 -0.74
N SER A 24 -5.85 -10.06 0.42
CA SER A 24 -7.20 -10.59 0.59
C SER A 24 -8.24 -9.48 0.44
N GLN A 25 -9.48 -9.79 0.02
CA GLN A 25 -10.55 -8.79 -0.06
C GLN A 25 -10.90 -8.18 1.31
N ASN A 26 -10.66 -8.92 2.39
CA ASN A 26 -10.94 -8.51 3.77
C ASN A 26 -9.85 -7.60 4.37
N GLU A 27 -8.77 -7.35 3.64
CA GLU A 27 -7.65 -6.49 4.06
C GLU A 27 -7.63 -5.24 3.17
N PRO A 28 -7.56 -4.02 3.73
CA PRO A 28 -7.43 -2.82 2.91
C PRO A 28 -6.03 -2.74 2.28
N PRO A 29 -5.90 -2.04 1.15
CA PRO A 29 -4.61 -1.84 0.51
C PRO A 29 -3.69 -0.99 1.39
N TYR A 30 -2.44 -1.40 1.51
CA TYR A 30 -1.36 -0.72 2.24
C TYR A 30 -0.11 -0.73 1.35
N ILE A 31 -0.29 -0.18 0.15
CA ILE A 31 0.58 -0.37 -1.01
C ILE A 31 1.94 0.32 -0.88
N HIS A 32 2.05 1.38 -0.08
CA HIS A 32 3.30 2.10 0.13
C HIS A 32 4.35 1.25 0.86
N GLN A 33 3.93 0.32 1.73
CA GLN A 33 4.84 -0.61 2.40
C GLN A 33 4.80 -2.05 1.85
N LEU A 34 3.64 -2.54 1.41
CA LEU A 34 3.45 -3.95 1.03
C LEU A 34 3.40 -4.18 -0.49
N GLY A 35 3.45 -3.11 -1.29
CA GLY A 35 3.46 -3.19 -2.75
C GLY A 35 4.80 -3.65 -3.31
N PHE A 36 4.77 -4.24 -4.50
CA PHE A 36 5.95 -4.52 -5.32
C PHE A 36 5.89 -3.71 -6.62
N GLY A 37 7.06 -3.34 -7.15
CA GLY A 37 7.17 -2.55 -8.38
C GLY A 37 7.05 -3.40 -9.66
N VAL A 38 6.41 -2.83 -10.68
CA VAL A 38 6.37 -3.37 -12.04
C VAL A 38 6.86 -2.28 -13.00
N SER A 39 7.96 -2.59 -13.69
CA SER A 39 8.61 -1.67 -14.61
C SER A 39 7.93 -1.63 -15.99
N PRO A 40 7.92 -0.46 -16.66
CA PRO A 40 7.50 -0.37 -18.06
C PRO A 40 8.51 -1.09 -18.98
N GLY A 41 8.07 -1.47 -20.19
CA GLY A 41 8.93 -2.18 -21.16
C GLY A 41 9.15 -3.66 -20.84
N PHE A 42 8.47 -4.18 -19.81
CA PHE A 42 8.48 -5.59 -19.44
C PHE A 42 7.06 -6.14 -19.35
N GLN A 43 6.88 -7.38 -19.80
CA GLN A 43 5.76 -8.21 -19.43
C GLN A 43 6.18 -8.97 -18.17
N THR A 44 5.55 -8.61 -17.05
CA THR A 44 5.81 -9.21 -15.74
C THR A 44 4.80 -10.30 -15.47
N PHE A 45 5.28 -11.52 -15.27
CA PHE A 45 4.48 -12.65 -14.80
C PHE A 45 4.57 -12.72 -13.28
N VAL A 46 3.42 -12.74 -12.63
CA VAL A 46 3.33 -12.86 -11.16
C VAL A 46 2.58 -14.16 -10.87
N SER A 47 3.35 -15.18 -10.48
CA SER A 47 2.79 -16.48 -10.07
C SER A 47 2.42 -16.41 -8.60
N CYS A 48 1.15 -16.64 -8.29
CA CYS A 48 0.62 -16.52 -6.93
C CYS A 48 0.33 -17.89 -6.31
N GLN A 49 0.67 -18.05 -5.04
CA GLN A 49 0.27 -19.19 -4.21
C GLN A 49 -0.49 -18.69 -2.99
N GLU A 50 -1.77 -19.05 -2.88
CA GLU A 50 -2.56 -18.76 -1.68
C GLU A 50 -2.04 -19.59 -0.49
N GLN A 51 -1.80 -18.90 0.62
CA GLN A 51 -1.33 -19.46 1.88
C GLN A 51 -2.35 -19.11 2.96
N ARG A 52 -3.00 -20.12 3.52
CA ARG A 52 -3.94 -19.96 4.64
C ARG A 52 -3.21 -20.35 5.92
N LEU A 53 -2.94 -19.37 6.76
CA LEU A 53 -2.19 -19.54 8.01
C LEU A 53 -3.17 -19.52 9.19
N THR A 54 -3.01 -20.50 10.08
CA THR A 54 -3.72 -20.58 11.35
C THR A 54 -2.70 -20.59 12.49
N TYR A 55 -2.76 -19.56 13.33
CA TYR A 55 -1.93 -19.41 14.52
C TYR A 55 -2.68 -19.84 15.77
N LEU A 56 -1.94 -20.13 16.84
CA LEU A 56 -2.51 -20.49 18.14
C LEU A 56 -2.46 -19.29 19.10
N PRO A 57 -3.53 -19.08 19.90
CA PRO A 57 -3.54 -18.05 20.94
C PRO A 57 -2.67 -18.46 22.14
N GLN A 58 -2.55 -17.55 23.11
CA GLN A 58 -1.88 -17.82 24.38
C GLN A 58 -2.52 -19.03 25.08
N PRO A 59 -1.73 -19.91 25.74
CA PRO A 59 -0.28 -19.82 25.99
C PRO A 59 0.64 -20.36 24.88
N TRP A 60 0.11 -20.91 23.79
CA TRP A 60 0.93 -21.58 22.76
C TRP A 60 1.51 -20.63 21.71
N GLY A 61 0.88 -19.47 21.52
CA GLY A 61 1.34 -18.45 20.60
C GLY A 61 0.76 -17.08 20.94
N SER A 62 0.98 -16.12 20.05
CA SER A 62 0.49 -14.75 20.20
C SER A 62 -0.37 -14.38 19.00
N CYS A 63 -1.62 -14.82 19.02
CA CYS A 63 -2.64 -14.38 18.07
C CYS A 63 -3.97 -14.11 18.79
N GLN A 64 -4.80 -13.26 18.19
CA GLN A 64 -6.12 -12.92 18.71
C GLN A 64 -7.20 -13.70 17.94
N ALA A 65 -7.86 -14.63 18.63
CA ALA A 65 -8.81 -15.58 18.04
C ALA A 65 -10.22 -15.00 17.88
N SER A 66 -10.60 -14.09 18.78
CA SER A 66 -11.88 -13.40 18.80
C SER A 66 -11.62 -11.90 18.72
N LEU A 67 -11.83 -11.32 17.56
CA LEU A 67 -12.07 -9.89 17.48
C LEU A 67 -13.51 -9.73 17.96
N LYS A 68 -13.68 -9.26 19.20
CA LYS A 68 -15.02 -8.89 19.67
C LYS A 68 -15.61 -7.87 18.69
N GLU A 69 -16.93 -7.78 18.56
CA GLU A 69 -17.60 -6.72 17.76
C GLU A 69 -17.10 -5.31 18.12
N GLU A 70 -16.58 -5.15 19.35
CA GLU A 70 -15.89 -3.96 19.89
C GLU A 70 -14.54 -3.61 19.19
N GLN A 71 -14.02 -4.46 18.31
CA GLN A 71 -12.77 -4.25 17.55
C GLN A 71 -13.00 -4.09 16.04
N ILE A 72 -14.26 -3.90 15.61
CA ILE A 72 -14.53 -3.43 14.25
C ILE A 72 -13.97 -2.01 14.15
N LEU A 73 -12.87 -1.88 13.42
CA LEU A 73 -12.20 -0.60 13.21
C LEU A 73 -13.12 0.31 12.40
N PRO A 74 -13.40 1.56 12.83
CA PRO A 74 -14.29 2.45 12.12
C PRO A 74 -13.88 2.63 10.66
N GLY A 75 -14.76 2.25 9.73
CA GLY A 75 -14.50 2.34 8.29
C GLY A 75 -13.90 1.09 7.64
N TYR A 76 -13.72 0.00 8.38
CA TYR A 76 -13.28 -1.30 7.85
C TYR A 76 -14.26 -2.42 8.20
N GLU A 77 -14.54 -3.31 7.25
CA GLU A 77 -15.50 -4.42 7.42
C GLU A 77 -14.97 -5.52 8.35
N SER A 78 -13.65 -5.74 8.34
CA SER A 78 -12.99 -6.75 9.17
C SER A 78 -11.63 -6.26 9.64
N TYR A 79 -11.22 -6.74 10.81
CA TYR A 79 -9.86 -6.51 11.28
C TYR A 79 -8.85 -7.22 10.37
N SER A 80 -7.78 -6.49 10.09
CA SER A 80 -6.56 -6.99 9.49
C SER A 80 -5.40 -6.17 10.04
N ILE A 81 -4.18 -6.66 9.87
CA ILE A 81 -2.98 -5.94 10.34
C ILE A 81 -2.87 -4.59 9.61
N ALA A 82 -3.14 -4.55 8.30
CA ALA A 82 -3.16 -3.32 7.53
C ALA A 82 -4.25 -2.34 8.02
N ALA A 83 -5.48 -2.79 8.27
CA ALA A 83 -6.55 -1.94 8.79
C ALA A 83 -6.17 -1.33 10.15
N CYS A 84 -5.58 -2.13 11.05
CA CYS A 84 -5.12 -1.66 12.35
C CYS A 84 -4.04 -0.57 12.22
N ARG A 85 -3.05 -0.77 11.36
CA ARG A 85 -1.99 0.22 11.12
C ARG A 85 -2.54 1.52 10.53
N LEU A 86 -3.41 1.43 9.53
CA LEU A 86 -4.05 2.60 8.92
C LEU A 86 -4.91 3.38 9.93
N GLN A 87 -5.63 2.68 10.80
CA GLN A 87 -6.40 3.32 11.87
C GLN A 87 -5.47 4.05 12.84
N CYS A 88 -4.35 3.45 13.18
CA CYS A 88 -3.35 4.03 14.08
C CYS A 88 -2.70 5.29 13.50
N GLU A 89 -2.31 5.25 12.22
CA GLU A 89 -1.83 6.41 11.47
C GLU A 89 -2.88 7.52 11.43
N LYS A 90 -4.14 7.17 11.18
CA LYS A 90 -5.26 8.12 11.21
C LYS A 90 -5.40 8.77 12.58
N GLU A 91 -5.36 7.99 13.66
CA GLU A 91 -5.49 8.49 15.03
C GLU A 91 -4.34 9.43 15.39
N ALA A 92 -3.10 9.10 15.00
CA ALA A 92 -1.94 9.97 15.21
C ALA A 92 -2.11 11.32 14.49
N VAL A 93 -2.49 11.30 13.21
CA VAL A 93 -2.71 12.53 12.43
C VAL A 93 -3.89 13.33 12.97
N LEU A 94 -4.98 12.68 13.39
CA LEU A 94 -6.13 13.37 13.99
C LEU A 94 -5.78 14.03 15.32
N GLN A 95 -5.02 13.35 16.19
CA GLN A 95 -4.62 13.89 17.50
C GLN A 95 -3.71 15.11 17.36
N SER A 96 -2.77 15.09 16.40
CA SER A 96 -1.78 16.16 16.23
C SER A 96 -2.23 17.28 15.28
N CYS A 97 -2.88 16.93 14.16
CA CYS A 97 -3.18 17.87 13.07
C CYS A 97 -4.69 18.18 12.93
N GLN A 98 -5.57 17.52 13.70
CA GLN A 98 -7.03 17.76 13.72
C GLN A 98 -7.71 17.60 12.35
N CYS A 99 -7.12 16.79 11.48
CA CYS A 99 -7.61 16.46 10.14
C CYS A 99 -7.23 15.02 9.81
N ARG A 100 -7.70 14.50 8.67
CA ARG A 100 -7.30 13.19 8.15
C ARG A 100 -6.68 13.31 6.76
N MET A 101 -5.87 12.33 6.40
CA MET A 101 -5.42 12.18 5.02
C MET A 101 -6.54 11.66 4.12
N VAL A 102 -6.40 11.91 2.81
CA VAL A 102 -7.44 11.60 1.82
C VAL A 102 -7.77 10.11 1.75
N HIS A 103 -6.76 9.24 1.91
CA HIS A 103 -6.90 7.79 1.80
C HIS A 103 -7.45 7.12 3.07
N MET A 104 -7.51 7.85 4.19
CA MET A 104 -8.01 7.33 5.46
C MET A 104 -9.54 7.43 5.49
N PRO A 105 -10.26 6.38 5.92
CA PRO A 105 -11.72 6.42 5.99
C PRO A 105 -12.20 7.34 7.11
N GLY A 106 -13.41 7.89 6.98
CA GLY A 106 -14.06 8.69 8.02
C GLY A 106 -14.66 10.01 7.53
N ASN A 107 -15.36 10.68 8.43
CA ASN A 107 -16.12 11.92 8.17
C ASN A 107 -15.38 13.18 8.61
N GLU A 108 -14.17 13.03 9.14
CA GLU A 108 -13.31 14.14 9.55
C GLU A 108 -12.85 14.94 8.33
N THR A 109 -12.46 16.20 8.57
CA THR A 109 -12.00 17.10 7.52
C THR A 109 -10.70 16.61 6.90
N ILE A 110 -10.61 16.69 5.56
CA ILE A 110 -9.38 16.37 4.84
C ILE A 110 -8.37 17.49 5.09
N CYS A 111 -7.12 17.13 5.39
CA CYS A 111 -6.04 18.10 5.60
C CYS A 111 -5.83 18.98 4.36
N SER A 112 -5.66 20.29 4.57
CA SER A 112 -5.27 21.20 3.49
C SER A 112 -3.81 20.96 3.07
N PRO A 113 -3.39 21.33 1.84
CA PRO A 113 -2.01 21.09 1.38
C PRO A 113 -0.92 21.65 2.31
N ASN A 114 -1.15 22.81 2.93
CA ASN A 114 -0.19 23.39 3.88
C ASN A 114 -0.04 22.54 5.14
N VAL A 115 -1.17 22.10 5.72
CA VAL A 115 -1.18 21.23 6.92
C VAL A 115 -0.61 19.85 6.60
N TYR A 116 -0.80 19.38 5.36
CA TYR A 116 -0.24 18.11 4.89
C TYR A 116 1.29 18.11 5.03
N ILE A 117 1.94 19.12 4.46
CA ILE A 117 3.41 19.26 4.45
C ILE A 117 3.95 19.61 5.84
N GLU A 118 3.31 20.54 6.56
CA GLU A 118 3.85 21.06 7.83
C GLU A 118 3.58 20.15 9.03
N CYS A 119 2.57 19.26 8.96
CA CYS A 119 2.15 18.44 10.09
C CYS A 119 1.98 16.97 9.72
N ALA A 120 1.07 16.65 8.80
CA ALA A 120 0.63 15.28 8.60
C ALA A 120 1.76 14.35 8.12
N ASP A 121 2.58 14.80 7.17
CA ASP A 121 3.74 14.05 6.68
C ASP A 121 4.78 13.81 7.78
N HIS A 122 5.12 14.84 8.54
CA HIS A 122 6.06 14.71 9.67
C HIS A 122 5.55 13.74 10.75
N ILE A 123 4.26 13.79 11.07
CA ILE A 123 3.65 12.85 12.01
C ILE A 123 3.73 11.42 11.47
N LEU A 124 3.43 11.18 10.19
CA LEU A 124 3.56 9.84 9.63
C LEU A 124 5.00 9.35 9.54
N ASP A 125 5.95 10.20 9.17
CA ASP A 125 7.37 9.85 9.09
C ASP A 125 7.93 9.45 10.46
N THR A 126 7.61 10.24 11.49
CA THR A 126 7.99 9.93 12.89
C THR A 126 7.20 8.74 13.45
N ALA A 127 5.94 8.58 13.05
CA ALA A 127 5.12 7.46 13.47
C ALA A 127 5.73 6.14 13.01
N VAL A 128 6.34 6.02 11.83
CA VAL A 128 7.00 4.76 11.43
C VAL A 128 8.04 4.29 12.46
N GLU A 129 8.74 5.20 13.13
CA GLU A 129 9.73 4.90 14.18
C GLU A 129 9.08 4.71 15.57
N ASP A 130 8.08 5.51 15.93
CA ASP A 130 7.42 5.49 17.26
C ASP A 130 6.22 4.50 17.37
N LEU A 131 5.65 4.05 16.25
CA LEU A 131 4.50 3.14 16.19
C LEU A 131 4.85 1.74 16.73
N GLN A 132 6.12 1.40 16.84
CA GLN A 132 6.55 0.10 17.36
C GLN A 132 6.20 -0.06 18.85
N ASP A 133 6.15 1.05 19.60
CA ASP A 133 5.76 1.07 21.02
C ASP A 133 4.32 1.56 21.24
N ARG A 134 3.80 2.46 20.40
CA ARG A 134 2.44 3.03 20.57
C ARG A 134 1.33 2.25 19.86
N CYS A 135 1.66 1.48 18.82
CA CYS A 135 0.68 0.83 17.96
C CYS A 135 0.76 -0.69 18.01
N ILE A 136 0.06 -1.29 18.95
CA ILE A 136 0.01 -2.75 19.08
C ILE A 136 -1.09 -3.28 18.17
N CYS A 137 -0.71 -3.76 16.98
CA CYS A 137 -1.59 -4.47 16.06
C CYS A 137 -1.39 -5.99 16.18
N PRO A 138 -2.19 -6.68 17.03
CA PRO A 138 -2.05 -8.12 17.25
C PRO A 138 -2.31 -8.94 15.98
N MET A 139 -1.54 -10.01 15.80
CA MET A 139 -1.75 -10.93 14.69
C MET A 139 -3.11 -11.63 14.83
N PRO A 140 -3.97 -11.62 13.80
CA PRO A 140 -5.18 -12.43 13.80
C PRO A 140 -4.82 -13.92 13.72
N CYS A 141 -5.58 -14.78 14.39
CA CYS A 141 -5.29 -16.22 14.36
C CYS A 141 -5.51 -16.86 12.99
N ASN A 142 -6.44 -16.34 12.19
CA ASN A 142 -6.68 -16.78 10.82
C ASN A 142 -6.28 -15.69 9.86
N LEU A 143 -5.41 -16.00 8.89
CA LEU A 143 -4.93 -15.04 7.93
C LEU A 143 -4.65 -15.72 6.59
N THR A 144 -5.04 -15.03 5.51
CA THR A 144 -4.74 -15.44 4.14
C THR A 144 -3.65 -14.53 3.58
N ARG A 145 -2.59 -15.12 3.06
CA ARG A 145 -1.49 -14.44 2.36
C ARG A 145 -1.32 -15.01 0.96
N TYR A 146 -0.70 -14.23 0.09
CA TYR A 146 -0.36 -14.67 -1.25
C TYR A 146 1.15 -14.62 -1.41
N GLY A 147 1.78 -15.80 -1.41
CA GLY A 147 3.16 -15.95 -1.85
C GLY A 147 3.24 -15.60 -3.33
N LYS A 148 4.30 -14.90 -3.74
CA LYS A 148 4.49 -14.47 -5.13
C LYS A 148 5.88 -14.78 -5.64
N GLU A 149 5.95 -15.31 -6.85
CA GLU A 149 7.17 -15.47 -7.63
C GLU A 149 7.07 -14.60 -8.89
N ILE A 150 8.07 -13.76 -9.11
CA ILE A 150 8.06 -12.75 -10.17
C ILE A 150 9.08 -13.12 -11.23
N SER A 151 8.64 -13.14 -12.49
CA SER A 151 9.52 -13.25 -13.66
C SER A 151 9.15 -12.21 -14.71
N MET A 152 10.12 -11.82 -15.55
CA MET A 152 9.94 -10.73 -16.49
C MET A 152 10.51 -11.09 -17.86
N VAL A 153 9.81 -10.68 -18.92
CA VAL A 153 10.32 -10.73 -20.29
C VAL A 153 10.18 -9.35 -20.93
N ARG A 154 11.10 -8.99 -21.81
CA ARG A 154 11.09 -7.68 -22.48
C ARG A 154 9.93 -7.58 -23.48
N ILE A 155 9.22 -6.45 -23.47
CA ILE A 155 8.19 -6.12 -24.46
C ILE A 155 8.39 -4.67 -24.94
N PRO A 156 8.28 -4.37 -26.24
CA PRO A 156 8.06 -5.29 -27.36
C PRO A 156 9.35 -5.98 -27.85
N ASN A 157 9.16 -7.02 -28.67
CA ASN A 157 10.26 -7.52 -29.50
C ASN A 157 10.43 -6.61 -30.75
N LYS A 158 11.54 -6.76 -31.47
CA LYS A 158 11.85 -5.93 -32.65
C LYS A 158 10.76 -6.01 -33.74
N GLY A 159 10.13 -7.16 -33.92
CA GLY A 159 9.08 -7.36 -34.93
C GLY A 159 7.75 -6.72 -34.57
N SER A 160 7.38 -6.69 -33.28
CA SER A 160 6.11 -6.14 -32.81
C SER A 160 6.15 -4.65 -32.48
N ALA A 161 7.34 -4.06 -32.29
CA ALA A 161 7.50 -2.65 -31.95
C ALA A 161 6.79 -1.71 -32.95
N ARG A 162 7.01 -1.90 -34.26
CA ARG A 162 6.40 -1.07 -35.31
C ARG A 162 4.88 -1.25 -35.38
N TYR A 163 4.39 -2.47 -35.14
CA TYR A 163 2.97 -2.76 -35.13
C TYR A 163 2.27 -2.03 -33.98
N LEU A 164 2.81 -2.13 -32.76
CA LEU A 164 2.25 -1.46 -31.58
C LEU A 164 2.30 0.06 -31.70
N ALA A 165 3.40 0.61 -32.19
CA ALA A 165 3.54 2.04 -32.47
C ALA A 165 2.41 2.57 -33.38
N ARG A 166 2.14 1.87 -34.49
CA ARG A 166 1.04 2.22 -35.40
C ARG A 166 -0.34 2.03 -34.77
N LYS A 167 -0.55 0.92 -34.05
CA LYS A 167 -1.84 0.59 -33.43
C LYS A 167 -2.26 1.64 -32.40
N TYR A 168 -1.32 2.12 -31.59
CA TYR A 168 -1.59 3.09 -30.52
C TYR A 168 -1.28 4.54 -30.92
N ASN A 169 -0.95 4.80 -32.18
CA ASN A 169 -0.56 6.12 -32.69
C ASN A 169 0.53 6.79 -31.82
N ARG A 170 1.61 6.04 -31.58
CA ARG A 170 2.81 6.46 -30.82
C ARG A 170 4.08 6.15 -31.61
N ASN A 171 5.21 6.76 -31.25
CA ASN A 171 6.51 6.44 -31.85
C ASN A 171 7.10 5.15 -31.26
N GLU A 172 8.07 4.54 -31.94
CA GLU A 172 8.69 3.30 -31.46
C GLU A 172 9.50 3.50 -30.16
N THR A 173 10.02 4.71 -29.93
CA THR A 173 10.78 5.03 -28.71
C THR A 173 9.88 5.13 -27.48
N TYR A 174 8.62 5.51 -27.62
CA TYR A 174 7.63 5.55 -26.53
C TYR A 174 7.10 4.16 -26.17
N ILE A 175 7.07 3.25 -27.13
CA ILE A 175 6.58 1.87 -26.92
C ILE A 175 7.67 0.97 -26.33
N ARG A 176 8.95 1.27 -26.57
CA ARG A 176 10.11 0.52 -26.06
C ARG A 176 10.51 0.95 -24.67
#